data_AF-A0A379A998-F1
#
_entry.id   AF-A0A379A998-F1
#
_cell.length_a   1.000
_cell.length_b   1.000
_cell.length_c   1.000
_cell.angle_alpha   90.00
_cell.angle_beta   90.00
_cell.angle_gamma   90.00
#
_symmetry.space_group_name_H-M   'P 1'
#
loop_
_entity.id
_entity.type
_entity.pdbx_description
1 polymer ?
#
loop_
_entity_poly.entity_id
_entity_poly.type
_entity_poly.pdbx_seq_one_letter_code
_entity_poly.pdbx_strand_id
1 'polypeptide(L)'
;MSAKILTSTLIGLDAFRQDPLTALQQAEKGTLAVLDNYAPVMYAITPKRLAELLALEAAARQPNDVALDDSLYDDSPAAIHTPAGKFAMYQGWQPDADFTRQAAIWGVALGEPVTPSELAAFCGLLAGGRPDVPSCTVATETGTQHSDEPCRKRRATEA
;
A
#
# COMPACT_ATOMS: atom_id res chain seq x y z
N MET A 1 21.76 13.01 1.33
CA MET A 1 22.16 13.43 2.69
C MET A 1 20.93 13.97 3.40
N SER A 2 20.44 13.33 4.47
CA SER A 2 19.24 13.76 5.19
C SER A 2 19.51 15.02 6.01
N ALA A 3 18.77 16.09 5.73
CA ALA A 3 18.84 17.32 6.52
C ALA A 3 18.08 17.11 7.84
N LYS A 4 18.80 16.89 8.95
CA LYS A 4 18.21 16.84 10.29
C LYS A 4 17.82 18.26 10.71
N ILE A 5 16.53 18.54 10.80
CA ILE A 5 16.00 19.80 11.33
C ILE A 5 15.99 19.70 12.86
N LEU A 6 17.02 20.25 13.50
CA LEU A 6 17.06 20.40 14.95
C LEU A 6 16.32 21.69 15.30
N THR A 7 15.15 21.54 15.95
CA THR A 7 14.39 22.68 16.48
C THR A 7 14.80 22.91 17.93
N SER A 8 15.54 23.98 18.20
CA SER A 8 16.03 24.31 19.55
C SER A 8 15.01 25.08 20.39
N THR A 9 14.01 25.70 19.75
CA THR A 9 13.00 26.50 20.43
C THR A 9 11.79 25.66 20.79
N LEU A 10 11.47 25.63 22.08
CA LEU A 10 10.35 24.87 22.66
C LEU A 10 9.37 25.84 23.32
N ILE A 11 8.07 25.59 23.15
CA ILE A 11 7.00 26.32 23.82
C ILE A 11 5.89 25.36 24.26
N GLY A 12 5.19 25.67 25.36
CA GLY A 12 4.01 24.92 25.76
C GLY A 12 2.80 25.23 24.89
N LEU A 13 1.89 24.26 24.74
CA LEU A 13 0.67 24.37 23.95
C LEU A 13 -0.21 25.53 24.41
N ASP A 14 -0.35 25.73 25.72
CA ASP A 14 -1.15 26.83 26.27
C ASP A 14 -0.59 28.20 25.91
N ALA A 15 0.74 28.37 26.01
CA ALA A 15 1.41 29.61 25.65
C ALA A 15 1.33 29.88 24.13
N PHE A 16 1.41 28.82 23.31
CA PHE A 16 1.26 28.94 21.86
C PHE A 16 -0.16 29.37 21.44
N ARG A 17 -1.19 28.89 22.15
CA ARG A 17 -2.60 29.26 21.87
C ARG A 17 -2.92 30.72 22.14
N GLN A 18 -2.19 31.35 23.06
CA GLN A 18 -2.42 32.75 23.44
C GLN A 18 -1.96 33.71 22.34
N ASP A 19 -0.75 33.50 21.80
CA ASP A 19 -0.23 34.32 20.70
C ASP A 19 0.70 33.48 19.80
N PRO A 20 0.15 32.79 18.78
CA PRO A 20 0.93 31.91 17.93
C PRO A 20 1.87 32.68 16.99
N LEU A 21 1.51 33.91 16.61
CA LEU A 21 2.30 34.72 15.67
C LEU A 21 3.55 35.27 16.34
N THR A 22 3.42 35.82 17.54
CA THR A 22 4.57 36.32 18.30
C THR A 22 5.49 35.16 18.71
N ALA A 23 4.92 34.03 19.14
CA ALA A 23 5.70 32.83 19.45
C ALA A 23 6.53 32.35 18.24
N LEU A 24 5.96 32.39 17.04
CA LEU A 24 6.67 32.03 15.80
C LEU A 24 7.75 33.06 15.41
N GLN A 25 7.53 34.35 15.67
CA GLN A 25 8.53 35.39 15.39
C GLN A 25 9.74 35.32 16.33
N GLN A 26 9.53 34.90 17.57
CA GLN A 26 10.60 34.72 18.56
C GLN A 26 11.38 33.41 18.36
N ALA A 27 10.89 32.51 17.52
CA ALA A 27 11.49 31.21 17.29
C ALA A 27 12.82 31.30 16.53
N GLU A 28 13.86 30.66 17.06
CA GLU A 28 15.15 30.61 16.40
C GLU A 28 15.04 29.83 15.09
N LYS A 29 15.55 30.41 14.01
CA LYS A 29 15.47 29.87 12.64
C LYS A 29 14.03 29.63 12.15
N GLY A 30 13.03 30.24 12.78
CA GLY A 30 11.63 30.18 12.34
C GLY A 30 11.01 28.79 12.42
N THR A 31 11.48 27.96 13.36
CA THR A 31 10.96 26.61 13.69
C THR A 31 10.69 26.54 15.19
N LEU A 32 9.55 26.00 15.58
CA LEU A 32 9.10 25.97 16.97
C LEU A 32 8.43 24.63 17.28
N ALA A 33 8.87 23.98 18.36
CA ALA A 33 8.28 22.75 18.85
C ALA A 33 7.24 23.07 19.93
N VAL A 34 5.99 22.66 19.71
CA VAL A 34 4.89 22.85 20.67
C VAL A 34 4.74 21.58 21.49
N LEU A 35 4.87 21.73 22.81
CA LEU A 35 4.78 20.65 23.78
C LEU A 35 3.46 20.70 24.55
N ASP A 36 2.90 19.55 24.85
CA ASP A 36 1.87 19.37 25.87
C ASP A 36 2.35 18.29 26.84
N ASN A 37 2.32 18.56 28.14
CA ASN A 37 2.83 17.65 29.17
C ASN A 37 4.25 17.09 28.87
N TYR A 38 5.17 17.97 28.46
CA TYR A 38 6.55 17.63 28.06
C TYR A 38 6.66 16.68 26.85
N ALA A 39 5.56 16.41 26.15
CA ALA A 39 5.54 15.64 24.91
C ALA A 39 5.31 16.55 23.69
N PRO A 40 6.03 16.36 22.58
CA PRO A 40 5.81 17.15 21.36
C PRO A 40 4.48 16.79 20.71
N VAL A 41 3.62 17.79 20.51
CA VAL A 41 2.30 17.63 19.88
C VAL A 41 2.35 18.08 18.41
N MET A 42 3.07 19.17 18.13
CA MET A 42 3.20 19.69 16.77
C MET A 42 4.47 20.54 16.60
N TYR A 43 4.84 20.77 15.35
CA TYR A 43 5.89 21.72 14.97
C TYR A 43 5.26 22.85 14.15
N ALA A 44 5.56 24.08 14.55
CA ALA A 44 5.16 25.27 13.81
C ALA A 44 6.39 25.85 13.11
N ILE A 45 6.20 26.33 11.88
CA ILE A 45 7.26 26.89 11.04
C ILE A 45 6.80 28.18 10.38
N THR A 46 7.72 29.12 10.19
CA THR A 46 7.43 30.35 9.46
C THR A 46 7.38 30.10 7.95
N PRO A 47 6.60 30.89 7.17
CA PRO A 47 6.52 30.71 5.71
C PRO A 47 7.88 30.86 5.01
N LYS A 48 8.70 31.83 5.46
CA LYS A 48 10.05 32.03 4.93
C LYS A 48 10.92 30.79 5.14
N ARG A 49 10.87 30.21 6.34
CA ARG A 49 11.63 29.00 6.65
C ARG A 49 11.17 27.80 5.85
N LEU A 50 9.86 27.63 5.66
CA LEU A 50 9.31 26.58 4.82
C LEU A 50 9.82 26.70 3.38
N ALA A 51 9.82 27.90 2.80
CA ALA A 51 10.35 28.13 1.45
C ALA A 51 11.83 27.76 1.32
N GLU A 52 12.65 28.11 2.32
CA GLU A 52 14.07 27.71 2.36
C GLU A 52 14.23 26.19 2.40
N LEU A 53 13.42 25.50 3.22
CA LEU A 53 13.46 24.03 3.32
C LEU A 53 13.06 23.36 1.99
N LEU A 54 12.02 23.86 1.32
CA LEU A 54 11.59 23.34 0.01
C LEU A 54 12.67 23.58 -1.06
N ALA A 55 13.35 24.73 -1.04
CA ALA A 55 14.45 25.00 -1.96
C ALA A 55 15.65 24.08 -1.73
N LEU A 56 15.98 23.82 -0.46
CA LEU A 56 17.03 22.86 -0.08
C LEU A 56 16.65 21.43 -0.47
N GLU A 57 15.38 21.04 -0.30
CA GLU A 57 14.89 19.74 -0.76
C GLU A 57 15.01 19.61 -2.28
N ALA A 58 14.57 20.61 -3.04
CA ALA A 58 14.68 20.61 -4.49
C ALA A 58 16.13 20.49 -4.96
N ALA A 59 17.07 21.19 -4.30
CA ALA A 59 18.50 21.12 -4.61
C ALA A 59 19.14 19.79 -4.15
N ALA A 60 18.67 19.22 -3.04
CA ALA A 60 19.14 17.96 -2.49
C ALA A 60 18.42 16.74 -3.08
N ARG A 61 17.46 16.96 -4.00
CA ARG A 61 16.76 15.93 -4.75
C ARG A 61 17.78 15.21 -5.62
N GLN A 62 18.46 14.23 -5.03
CA GLN A 62 18.97 13.11 -5.80
C GLN A 62 17.78 12.53 -6.56
N PRO A 63 17.94 12.09 -7.80
CA PRO A 63 16.94 11.26 -8.44
C PRO A 63 16.74 10.05 -7.52
N ASN A 64 15.68 10.09 -6.71
CA ASN A 64 15.25 8.91 -5.98
C ASN A 64 14.74 8.01 -7.10
N ASP A 65 15.47 6.92 -7.35
CA ASP A 65 15.43 6.10 -8.56
C ASP A 65 14.18 5.20 -8.58
N VAL A 66 13.03 5.84 -8.45
CA VAL A 66 11.74 5.38 -8.95
C VAL A 66 11.22 6.54 -9.80
N ALA A 67 11.94 6.85 -10.88
CA ALA A 67 11.26 7.44 -12.01
C ALA A 67 10.25 6.38 -12.45
N LEU A 68 8.96 6.63 -12.23
CA LEU A 68 7.92 5.84 -12.85
C LEU A 68 8.15 6.03 -14.36
N ASP A 69 8.58 4.96 -15.01
CA ASP A 69 8.85 4.95 -16.44
C ASP A 69 7.62 5.49 -17.18
N ASP A 70 7.81 6.38 -18.16
CA ASP A 70 6.69 6.93 -18.93
C ASP A 70 5.88 5.84 -19.64
N SER A 71 6.47 4.64 -19.84
CA SER A 71 5.76 3.44 -20.29
C SER A 71 4.69 2.91 -19.31
N LEU A 72 4.72 3.30 -18.03
CA LEU A 72 3.63 3.02 -17.08
C LEU A 72 2.39 3.89 -17.33
N TYR A 73 2.56 5.01 -18.06
CA TYR A 73 1.47 5.87 -18.52
C TYR A 73 1.10 5.60 -19.99
N ASP A 74 1.72 4.59 -20.63
CA ASP A 74 1.28 4.15 -21.94
C ASP A 74 -0.08 3.44 -21.78
N ASP A 75 -1.14 4.21 -21.96
CA ASP A 75 -2.55 3.80 -21.97
C ASP A 75 -2.88 3.01 -23.25
N SER A 76 -1.92 2.24 -23.75
CA SER A 76 -2.16 1.18 -24.73
C SER A 76 -2.83 0.05 -23.94
N PRO A 77 -4.14 -0.17 -24.10
CA PRO A 77 -4.78 -1.26 -23.39
C PRO A 77 -4.17 -2.56 -23.92
N ALA A 78 -3.24 -3.13 -23.17
CA ALA A 78 -2.98 -4.56 -23.26
C ALA A 78 -4.35 -5.21 -23.20
N ALA A 79 -4.71 -5.98 -24.24
CA ALA A 79 -6.06 -6.49 -24.46
C ALA A 79 -6.64 -7.01 -23.14
N ILE A 80 -7.52 -6.22 -22.53
CA ILE A 80 -8.12 -6.55 -21.24
C ILE A 80 -9.06 -7.71 -21.54
N HIS A 81 -8.60 -8.93 -21.31
CA HIS A 81 -9.41 -10.14 -21.46
C HIS A 81 -10.47 -10.27 -20.36
N THR A 82 -10.42 -9.39 -19.36
CA THR A 82 -11.36 -9.34 -18.24
C THR A 82 -12.58 -8.47 -18.58
N PRO A 83 -13.81 -9.02 -18.55
CA PRO A 83 -15.03 -8.25 -18.72
C PRO A 83 -15.14 -7.13 -17.68
N ALA A 84 -15.44 -5.91 -18.12
CA ALA A 84 -15.72 -4.81 -17.19
C ALA A 84 -17.03 -5.06 -16.44
N GLY A 85 -16.99 -5.05 -15.10
CA GLY A 85 -18.16 -5.25 -14.24
C GLY A 85 -18.19 -6.62 -13.56
N LYS A 86 -19.39 -7.04 -13.11
CA LYS A 86 -19.62 -8.38 -12.56
C LYS A 86 -19.95 -9.33 -13.70
N PHE A 87 -19.39 -10.53 -13.70
CA PHE A 87 -19.70 -11.54 -14.71
C PHE A 87 -19.91 -12.91 -14.07
N ALA A 88 -20.73 -13.73 -14.70
CA ALA A 88 -20.83 -15.15 -14.41
C ALA A 88 -19.57 -15.84 -14.90
N MET A 89 -19.01 -16.73 -14.09
CA MET A 89 -17.81 -17.49 -14.46
C MET A 89 -18.08 -18.34 -15.72
N TYR A 90 -17.16 -18.30 -16.68
CA TYR A 90 -17.28 -19.01 -17.96
C TYR A 90 -16.07 -19.88 -18.26
N GLN A 91 -16.27 -20.89 -19.11
CA GLN A 91 -15.20 -21.77 -19.58
C GLN A 91 -14.21 -20.98 -20.44
N GLY A 92 -12.93 -21.02 -20.09
CA GLY A 92 -11.86 -20.28 -20.77
C GLY A 92 -11.55 -18.91 -20.16
N TRP A 93 -12.11 -18.56 -19.00
CA TRP A 93 -11.64 -17.43 -18.20
C TRP A 93 -10.17 -17.65 -17.78
N GLN A 94 -9.37 -16.58 -17.84
CA GLN A 94 -7.97 -16.59 -17.43
C GLN A 94 -7.70 -15.43 -16.46
N PRO A 95 -6.89 -15.65 -15.40
CA PRO A 95 -6.42 -14.57 -14.55
C PRO A 95 -5.37 -13.72 -15.29
N ASP A 96 -5.04 -12.56 -14.72
CA ASP A 96 -4.02 -11.67 -15.27
C ASP A 96 -2.65 -12.38 -15.38
N ALA A 97 -1.81 -11.96 -16.33
CA ALA A 97 -0.48 -12.56 -16.52
C ALA A 97 0.42 -12.46 -15.27
N ASP A 98 0.21 -11.44 -14.44
CA ASP A 98 0.93 -11.21 -13.18
C ASP A 98 0.23 -11.82 -11.95
N PHE A 99 -0.66 -12.80 -12.13
CA PHE A 99 -1.46 -13.38 -11.05
C PHE A 99 -0.65 -13.84 -9.83
N THR A 100 0.51 -14.47 -10.03
CA THR A 100 1.41 -14.90 -8.94
C THR A 100 1.88 -13.72 -8.07
N ARG A 101 2.17 -12.58 -8.71
CA ARG A 101 2.56 -11.34 -8.02
C ARG A 101 1.35 -10.74 -7.27
N GLN A 102 0.18 -10.72 -7.89
CA GLN A 102 -1.05 -10.23 -7.26
C GLN A 102 -1.44 -11.07 -6.04
N ALA A 103 -1.33 -12.40 -6.13
CA ALA A 103 -1.57 -13.32 -5.03
C ALA A 103 -0.65 -13.01 -3.83
N ALA A 104 0.63 -12.75 -4.08
CA ALA A 104 1.58 -12.38 -3.04
C ALA A 104 1.21 -11.05 -2.34
N ILE A 105 0.70 -10.06 -3.08
CA ILE A 105 0.19 -8.80 -2.52
C ILE A 105 -1.02 -9.06 -1.61
N TRP A 106 -1.87 -10.02 -1.94
CA TRP A 106 -3.00 -10.44 -1.12
C TRP A 106 -2.63 -11.41 0.01
N GLY A 107 -1.34 -11.67 0.23
CA GLY A 107 -0.85 -12.54 1.31
C GLY A 107 -0.88 -14.03 0.99
N VAL A 108 -1.14 -14.43 -0.26
CA VAL A 108 -1.06 -15.80 -0.74
C VAL A 108 0.23 -15.99 -1.52
N ALA A 109 1.21 -16.67 -0.92
CA ALA A 109 2.46 -17.00 -1.59
C ALA A 109 2.31 -18.26 -2.45
N LEU A 110 2.06 -18.08 -3.75
CA LEU A 110 2.07 -19.18 -4.72
C LEU A 110 3.53 -19.52 -5.07
N GLY A 111 3.98 -20.73 -4.72
CA GLY A 111 5.34 -21.21 -5.02
C GLY A 111 5.55 -21.61 -6.48
N GLU A 112 4.47 -21.98 -7.16
CA GLU A 112 4.44 -22.35 -8.57
C GLU A 112 3.29 -21.62 -9.29
N PRO A 113 3.39 -21.37 -10.60
CA PRO A 113 2.30 -20.78 -11.36
C PRO A 113 1.09 -21.73 -11.41
N VAL A 114 -0.12 -21.15 -11.45
CA VAL A 114 -1.37 -21.93 -11.52
C VAL A 114 -1.38 -22.79 -12.79
N THR A 115 -1.64 -24.08 -12.63
CA THR A 115 -1.69 -25.01 -13.77
C THR A 115 -3.00 -24.88 -14.54
N PRO A 116 -3.02 -25.19 -15.85
CA PRO A 116 -4.24 -25.11 -16.65
C PRO A 116 -5.33 -26.08 -16.15
N SER A 117 -4.96 -27.20 -15.53
CA SER A 117 -5.89 -28.15 -14.92
C SER A 117 -6.58 -27.59 -13.67
N GLU A 118 -5.84 -26.90 -12.80
CA GLU A 118 -6.40 -26.26 -11.60
C GLU A 118 -7.35 -25.13 -11.98
N LEU A 119 -6.96 -24.32 -12.98
CA LEU A 119 -7.80 -23.25 -13.50
C LEU A 119 -9.11 -23.79 -14.10
N ALA A 120 -9.04 -24.88 -14.88
CA ALA A 120 -10.23 -25.51 -15.45
C ALA A 120 -11.16 -26.10 -14.37
N ALA A 121 -10.60 -26.72 -13.32
CA ALA A 121 -11.36 -27.22 -12.19
C ALA A 121 -12.07 -26.08 -11.43
N PHE A 122 -11.37 -24.96 -11.21
CA PHE A 122 -11.91 -23.77 -10.58
C PHE A 122 -13.03 -23.11 -11.41
N CYS A 123 -12.83 -22.95 -12.72
CA CYS A 123 -13.85 -22.42 -13.62
C CYS A 123 -15.09 -23.33 -13.66
N GLY A 124 -14.91 -24.65 -13.69
CA GLY A 124 -16.00 -25.63 -13.64
C GLY A 124 -16.81 -25.57 -12.34
N LEU A 125 -16.12 -25.42 -11.19
CA LEU A 125 -16.75 -25.30 -9.88
C LEU A 125 -17.63 -24.03 -9.79
N LEU A 126 -17.12 -22.89 -10.28
CA LEU A 126 -17.80 -21.60 -10.16
C LEU A 126 -18.89 -21.38 -11.20
N ALA A 127 -18.72 -21.93 -12.41
CA ALA A 127 -19.76 -21.90 -13.44
C ALA A 127 -21.04 -22.65 -13.01
N GLY A 128 -20.92 -23.57 -12.03
CA GLY A 128 -22.02 -24.41 -11.55
C GLY A 128 -22.89 -23.83 -10.43
N GLY A 129 -22.63 -22.63 -9.88
CA GLY A 129 -23.44 -22.20 -8.72
C GLY A 129 -23.16 -20.86 -8.01
N ARG A 130 -22.57 -19.83 -8.63
CA ARG A 130 -22.39 -18.52 -7.96
C ARG A 130 -22.96 -17.33 -8.74
N PRO A 131 -23.47 -16.30 -8.05
CA PRO A 131 -23.90 -15.05 -8.68
C PRO A 131 -22.71 -14.24 -9.19
N ASP A 132 -22.98 -13.31 -10.12
CA ASP A 132 -21.99 -12.49 -10.81
C ASP A 132 -21.02 -11.82 -9.82
N VAL A 133 -19.74 -12.13 -9.94
CA VAL A 133 -18.67 -11.60 -9.09
C VAL A 133 -17.67 -10.80 -9.95
N PRO A 134 -17.04 -9.75 -9.40
CA PRO A 134 -16.01 -9.03 -10.12
C PRO A 134 -14.72 -9.87 -10.20
N SER A 135 -13.93 -9.66 -11.26
CA SER A 135 -12.73 -10.48 -11.57
C SER A 135 -11.71 -10.53 -10.41
N CYS A 136 -11.52 -9.42 -9.71
CA CYS A 136 -10.59 -9.36 -8.58
C CYS A 136 -11.00 -10.27 -7.41
N THR A 137 -12.31 -10.46 -7.18
CA THR A 137 -12.82 -11.39 -6.18
C THR A 137 -12.55 -12.83 -6.59
N VAL A 138 -12.74 -13.16 -7.86
CA VAL A 138 -12.45 -14.48 -8.43
C VAL A 138 -10.95 -14.82 -8.28
N ALA A 139 -10.07 -13.85 -8.56
CA ALA A 139 -8.62 -13.99 -8.44
C ALA A 139 -8.17 -14.24 -6.98
N THR A 140 -8.78 -13.58 -6.00
CA THR A 140 -8.49 -13.87 -4.59
C THR A 140 -8.92 -15.28 -4.16
N GLU A 141 -10.03 -15.80 -4.72
CA GLU A 141 -10.54 -17.12 -4.39
C GLU A 141 -9.69 -18.25 -4.98
N THR A 142 -9.12 -18.06 -6.19
CA THR A 142 -8.12 -19.00 -6.75
C THR A 142 -6.90 -19.16 -5.86
N GLY A 143 -6.43 -18.09 -5.21
CA GLY A 143 -5.28 -18.15 -4.31
C GLY A 143 -5.57 -18.82 -2.96
N THR A 144 -6.82 -18.73 -2.49
CA THR A 144 -7.19 -19.20 -1.15
C THR A 144 -7.41 -20.73 -1.09
N GLN A 145 -7.64 -21.39 -2.23
CA GLN A 145 -7.95 -22.83 -2.27
C GLN A 145 -6.74 -23.76 -2.10
N HIS A 146 -5.50 -23.25 -2.13
CA HIS A 146 -4.29 -24.08 -1.95
C HIS A 146 -3.94 -24.37 -0.46
N SER A 147 -4.88 -24.20 0.47
CA SER A 147 -4.64 -24.41 1.92
C SER A 147 -5.42 -25.58 2.53
N ASP A 148 -6.05 -26.46 1.74
CA ASP A 148 -6.76 -27.63 2.27
C ASP A 148 -6.15 -28.94 1.75
N GLU A 149 -5.24 -29.54 2.54
CA GLU A 149 -4.96 -30.98 2.52
C GLU A 149 -5.01 -31.54 3.98
N PRO A 150 -5.53 -32.76 4.23
CA PRO A 150 -6.34 -33.05 5.41
C PRO A 150 -5.54 -33.59 6.60
N CYS A 151 -5.79 -33.02 7.78
CA CYS A 151 -5.36 -33.61 9.05
C CYS A 151 -6.22 -34.83 9.40
N ARG A 152 -5.87 -36.01 8.86
CA ARG A 152 -6.41 -37.30 9.30
C ARG A 152 -5.29 -38.34 9.45
N LYS A 153 -4.81 -38.48 10.69
CA LYS A 153 -4.43 -39.73 11.41
C LYS A 153 -3.23 -39.49 12.34
N ARG A 154 -3.49 -39.31 13.64
CA ARG A 154 -2.67 -39.96 14.67
C ARG A 154 -3.59 -40.76 15.58
N ARG A 155 -3.49 -42.07 15.41
CA ARG A 155 -4.11 -43.10 16.23
C ARG A 155 -3.34 -43.12 17.55
N ALA A 156 -4.07 -43.25 18.66
CA ALA A 156 -3.53 -43.50 19.99
C ALA A 156 -2.70 -44.80 20.01
N THR A 157 -1.56 -44.74 20.71
CA THR A 157 -0.98 -45.92 21.37
C THR A 157 -0.29 -45.42 22.64
N GLU A 158 -0.98 -45.58 23.77
CA GLU A 158 -0.38 -45.64 25.10
C GLU A 158 0.39 -46.95 25.24
N ALA A 159 1.60 -46.86 25.79
CA ALA A 159 2.25 -47.87 26.61
C ALA A 159 3.16 -47.15 27.61
#